data_AF-A0A0B6YRC5-F1
#
_entry.id   AF-A0A0B6YRC5-F1
#
_cell.length_a   1.000
_cell.length_b   1.000
_cell.length_c   1.000
_cell.angle_alpha   90.00
_cell.angle_beta   90.00
_cell.angle_gamma   90.00
#
_symmetry.space_group_name_H-M   'P 1'
#
loop_
_entity.id
_entity.type
_entity.pdbx_description
1 polymer ?
#
loop_
_entity_poly.entity_id
_entity_poly.type
_entity_poly.pdbx_seq_one_letter_code
_entity_poly.pdbx_strand_id
1 'polypeptide(L)'
;MSSDNVQACHVCDLLPNVHTCLPSQPGEAFCTGQYLYYHYGCDGLDDRGWGCGYRTVQTICSWVRQHRLSVSATSNSLKHSPVPSIAQIQQMLVEMGDKSQSFVNSRQWIGSFEACLILDHIYQDPHYFGKRPTLEILQNTGYVRWMPVHELHADTFYNMCLPKEPFS
;
A
#
# COMPACT_ATOMS: atom_id res chain seq x y z
N MET A 1 -30.15 21.26 -11.92
CA MET A 1 -29.00 22.14 -11.70
C MET A 1 -28.61 22.00 -10.24
N SER A 2 -27.45 21.51 -9.80
CA SER A 2 -26.36 20.76 -10.47
C SER A 2 -26.04 19.59 -9.51
N SER A 3 -26.04 18.32 -9.89
CA SER A 3 -24.92 17.58 -10.51
C SER A 3 -23.55 17.76 -9.84
N ASP A 4 -23.44 17.38 -8.56
CA ASP A 4 -22.17 16.98 -7.94
C ASP A 4 -21.91 15.48 -8.17
N ASN A 5 -21.44 15.17 -9.37
CA ASN A 5 -21.13 13.79 -9.77
C ASN A 5 -19.68 13.46 -9.39
N VAL A 6 -19.44 13.21 -8.08
CA VAL A 6 -18.13 12.75 -7.58
C VAL A 6 -17.91 11.32 -8.04
N GLN A 7 -17.28 11.17 -9.21
CA GLN A 7 -17.08 9.88 -9.85
C GLN A 7 -16.06 9.04 -9.08
N ALA A 8 -16.55 8.07 -8.30
CA ALA A 8 -15.73 7.11 -7.57
C ALA A 8 -14.78 6.37 -8.53
N CYS A 9 -13.47 6.47 -8.28
CA CYS A 9 -12.40 6.14 -9.21
C CYS A 9 -12.06 4.63 -9.32
N HIS A 10 -12.99 3.84 -9.85
CA HIS A 10 -12.83 2.43 -10.27
C HIS A 10 -11.93 1.48 -9.44
N VAL A 11 -12.61 0.75 -8.56
CA VAL A 11 -12.19 -0.54 -8.03
C VAL A 11 -12.14 -1.66 -9.09
N CYS A 12 -11.27 -2.68 -8.95
CA CYS A 12 -11.32 -4.00 -9.65
C CYS A 12 -10.69 -5.21 -8.85
N ASP A 13 -10.65 -5.18 -7.51
CA ASP A 13 -10.14 -6.21 -6.53
C ASP A 13 -8.70 -6.80 -6.65
N LEU A 14 -7.75 -6.46 -5.76
CA LEU A 14 -6.33 -6.94 -5.75
C LEU A 14 -6.13 -8.41 -5.34
N LEU A 15 -4.91 -8.94 -5.52
CA LEU A 15 -4.53 -10.24 -4.97
C LEU A 15 -4.21 -10.20 -3.48
N PRO A 16 -4.84 -11.05 -2.66
CA PRO A 16 -4.45 -11.25 -1.28
C PRO A 16 -3.19 -12.13 -1.17
N ASN A 17 -2.34 -11.85 -0.18
CA ASN A 17 -1.32 -12.77 0.35
C ASN A 17 -0.49 -13.52 -0.70
N VAL A 18 0.11 -12.76 -1.62
CA VAL A 18 0.86 -13.29 -2.79
C VAL A 18 2.05 -14.19 -2.47
N HIS A 19 2.46 -14.23 -1.19
CA HIS A 19 3.52 -15.10 -0.65
C HIS A 19 3.09 -16.56 -0.40
N THR A 20 1.79 -16.85 -0.28
CA THR A 20 1.28 -18.13 0.28
C THR A 20 1.53 -19.38 -0.58
N CYS A 21 1.99 -19.24 -1.82
CA CYS A 21 2.36 -20.35 -2.70
C CYS A 21 3.85 -20.38 -3.07
N LEU A 22 4.69 -19.60 -2.39
CA LEU A 22 6.14 -19.71 -2.54
C LEU A 22 6.64 -21.04 -1.94
N PRO A 23 7.67 -21.68 -2.53
CA PRO A 23 8.30 -22.86 -1.94
C PRO A 23 8.97 -22.47 -0.61
N SER A 24 8.67 -23.25 0.44
CA SER A 24 9.19 -23.00 1.79
C SER A 24 10.68 -23.31 1.91
N GLN A 25 11.36 -22.51 2.72
CA GLN A 25 12.79 -22.58 3.05
C GLN A 25 13.00 -22.71 4.57
N PRO A 26 14.16 -23.22 5.03
CA PRO A 26 14.47 -23.32 6.46
C PRO A 26 14.58 -21.93 7.12
N GLY A 27 13.90 -21.74 8.25
CA GLY A 27 14.00 -20.53 9.07
C GLY A 27 13.11 -19.36 8.65
N GLU A 28 12.09 -19.60 7.82
CA GLU A 28 11.13 -18.56 7.41
C GLU A 28 10.29 -18.01 8.57
N ALA A 29 10.09 -16.69 8.56
CA ALA A 29 9.07 -16.00 9.33
C ALA A 29 8.15 -15.25 8.34
N PHE A 30 6.83 -15.42 8.49
CA PHE A 30 5.82 -14.83 7.60
C PHE A 30 5.05 -13.72 8.30
N CYS A 31 4.59 -12.74 7.52
CA CYS A 31 3.60 -11.77 7.96
C CYS A 31 2.26 -12.48 8.24
N THR A 32 1.70 -12.29 9.43
CA THR A 32 0.38 -12.82 9.82
C THR A 32 -0.74 -11.91 9.32
N GLY A 33 -1.99 -12.41 9.25
CA GLY A 33 -3.14 -11.63 8.78
C GLY A 33 -3.40 -11.75 7.27
N GLN A 34 -4.02 -10.74 6.65
CA GLN A 34 -4.12 -10.66 5.18
C GLN A 34 -3.75 -9.25 4.70
N TYR A 35 -3.11 -9.16 3.55
CA TYR A 35 -2.84 -7.93 2.82
C TYR A 35 -3.12 -8.12 1.33
N LEU A 36 -3.28 -7.02 0.61
CA LEU A 36 -3.46 -6.94 -0.83
C LEU A 36 -2.18 -6.40 -1.49
N TYR A 37 -1.76 -7.01 -2.59
CA TYR A 37 -0.55 -6.63 -3.33
C TYR A 37 -0.83 -5.47 -4.31
N TYR A 38 -0.48 -4.23 -3.91
CA TYR A 38 -0.50 -3.07 -4.80
C TYR A 38 0.78 -3.01 -5.64
N HIS A 39 0.65 -2.61 -6.91
CA HIS A 39 1.74 -2.58 -7.88
C HIS A 39 1.51 -1.47 -8.93
N TYR A 40 2.53 -1.19 -9.74
CA TYR A 40 2.43 -0.22 -10.83
C TYR A 40 1.21 -0.48 -11.72
N GLY A 41 0.45 0.57 -12.04
CA GLY A 41 -0.72 0.50 -12.92
C GLY A 41 -1.95 -0.21 -12.36
N CYS A 42 -1.98 -0.65 -11.08
CA CYS A 42 -3.11 -1.42 -10.56
C CYS A 42 -4.43 -0.63 -10.58
N ASP A 43 -4.41 0.68 -10.39
CA ASP A 43 -5.56 1.58 -10.46
C ASP A 43 -5.70 2.31 -11.82
N GLY A 44 -4.94 1.90 -12.84
CA GLY A 44 -4.95 2.53 -14.17
C GLY A 44 -4.07 3.77 -14.32
N LEU A 45 -3.44 4.25 -13.24
CA LEU A 45 -2.44 5.32 -13.30
C LEU A 45 -1.08 4.76 -13.74
N ASP A 46 -0.45 5.35 -14.76
CA ASP A 46 0.92 4.99 -15.14
C ASP A 46 1.95 5.61 -14.19
N ASP A 47 2.20 4.90 -13.10
CA ASP A 47 3.14 5.29 -12.04
C ASP A 47 4.52 4.61 -12.15
N ARG A 48 4.83 3.97 -13.30
CA ARG A 48 6.10 3.27 -13.52
C ARG A 48 7.30 4.20 -13.34
N GLY A 49 8.27 3.77 -12.53
CA GLY A 49 9.52 4.50 -12.28
C GLY A 49 9.46 5.55 -11.17
N TRP A 50 8.31 5.81 -10.56
CA TRP A 50 8.17 6.78 -9.46
C TRP A 50 7.17 6.36 -8.37
N GLY A 51 6.20 5.50 -8.69
CA GLY A 51 5.10 5.11 -7.81
C GLY A 51 5.40 4.09 -6.71
N CYS A 52 6.59 3.46 -6.69
CA CYS A 52 6.86 2.29 -5.84
C CYS A 52 6.61 2.53 -4.34
N GLY A 53 7.05 3.68 -3.80
CA GLY A 53 6.78 4.05 -2.41
C GLY A 53 5.29 4.12 -2.09
N TYR A 54 4.48 4.68 -3.00
CA TYR A 54 3.03 4.73 -2.85
C TYR A 54 2.41 3.32 -2.87
N ARG A 55 2.85 2.42 -3.77
CA ARG A 55 2.34 1.04 -3.83
C ARG A 55 2.71 0.22 -2.58
N THR A 56 3.88 0.47 -2.00
CA THR A 56 4.27 -0.09 -0.68
C THR A 56 3.34 0.43 0.42
N VAL A 57 3.10 1.74 0.50
CA VAL A 57 2.14 2.34 1.44
C VAL A 57 0.76 1.72 1.29
N GLN A 58 0.23 1.62 0.07
CA GLN A 58 -1.08 1.03 -0.20
C GLN A 58 -1.18 -0.44 0.22
N THR A 59 -0.11 -1.22 0.03
CA THR A 59 -0.01 -2.61 0.50
C THR A 59 -0.12 -2.67 2.03
N ILE A 60 0.57 -1.80 2.76
CA ILE A 60 0.47 -1.70 4.22
C ILE A 60 -0.94 -1.22 4.64
N CYS A 61 -1.52 -0.23 3.95
CA CYS A 61 -2.90 0.24 4.14
C CYS A 61 -3.92 -0.89 4.12
N SER A 62 -3.78 -1.86 3.21
CA SER A 62 -4.66 -3.02 3.16
C SER A 62 -4.49 -3.98 4.34
N TRP A 63 -3.25 -4.18 4.83
CA TRP A 63 -2.95 -5.08 5.94
C TRP A 63 -3.60 -4.61 7.25
N VAL A 64 -3.35 -3.36 7.65
CA VAL A 64 -3.91 -2.80 8.89
C VAL A 64 -5.44 -2.70 8.79
N ARG A 65 -5.99 -2.39 7.61
CA ARG A 65 -7.44 -2.39 7.37
C ARG A 65 -8.03 -3.78 7.64
N GLN A 66 -7.46 -4.84 7.06
CA GLN A 66 -7.94 -6.19 7.30
C GLN A 66 -7.77 -6.61 8.76
N HIS A 67 -6.61 -6.31 9.36
CA HIS A 67 -6.33 -6.59 10.77
C HIS A 67 -7.40 -5.94 11.65
N ARG A 68 -7.62 -4.62 11.56
CA ARG A 68 -8.64 -3.90 12.34
C ARG A 68 -10.07 -4.41 12.13
N LEU A 69 -10.43 -4.80 10.90
CA LEU A 69 -11.73 -5.43 10.60
C LEU A 69 -11.88 -6.82 11.24
N SER A 70 -10.78 -7.55 11.46
CA SER A 70 -10.80 -8.84 12.14
C SER A 70 -10.90 -8.74 13.67
N VAL A 71 -10.37 -7.68 14.28
CA VAL A 71 -10.45 -7.47 15.75
C VAL A 71 -11.70 -6.68 16.18
N SER A 72 -12.27 -5.85 15.30
CA SER A 72 -13.44 -5.00 15.62
C SER A 72 -14.67 -5.39 14.79
N ALA A 73 -15.54 -6.23 15.38
CA ALA A 73 -16.84 -6.58 14.80
C ALA A 73 -17.85 -5.41 14.75
N THR A 74 -17.52 -4.25 15.33
CA THR A 74 -18.51 -3.26 15.80
C THR A 74 -18.41 -1.87 15.15
N SER A 75 -17.42 -1.61 14.29
CA SER A 75 -17.26 -0.29 13.63
C SER A 75 -17.70 -0.30 12.16
N ASN A 76 -18.88 0.25 11.89
CA ASN A 76 -19.33 0.48 10.50
C ASN A 76 -18.45 1.51 9.76
N SER A 77 -17.84 2.47 10.45
CA SER A 77 -16.93 3.44 9.81
C SER A 77 -15.69 2.76 9.22
N LEU A 78 -15.14 1.73 9.86
CA LEU A 78 -13.99 1.00 9.30
C LEU A 78 -14.36 0.15 8.08
N LYS A 79 -15.61 -0.35 7.98
CA LYS A 79 -16.05 -1.13 6.80
C LYS A 79 -15.99 -0.33 5.51
N HIS A 80 -16.47 0.92 5.54
CA HIS A 80 -16.64 1.74 4.33
C HIS A 80 -15.36 2.37 3.79
N SER A 81 -14.23 2.17 4.46
CA SER A 81 -13.07 3.04 4.39
C SER A 81 -11.79 2.37 3.86
N PRO A 82 -11.69 2.14 2.53
CA PRO A 82 -10.60 1.36 1.94
C PRO A 82 -9.27 2.15 1.79
N VAL A 83 -8.30 1.71 1.00
CA VAL A 83 -6.93 2.28 0.84
C VAL A 83 -6.83 3.50 -0.11
N PRO A 84 -6.15 4.61 0.26
CA PRO A 84 -6.08 5.81 -0.59
C PRO A 84 -5.29 5.63 -1.89
N SER A 85 -5.67 6.40 -2.91
CA SER A 85 -4.96 6.56 -4.20
C SER A 85 -3.67 7.38 -4.06
N ILE A 86 -2.80 7.33 -5.10
CA ILE A 86 -1.57 8.16 -5.15
C ILE A 86 -1.88 9.65 -5.00
N ALA A 87 -2.94 10.15 -5.64
CA ALA A 87 -3.33 11.57 -5.55
C ALA A 87 -3.75 11.97 -4.13
N GLN A 88 -4.52 11.11 -3.44
CA GLN A 88 -4.86 11.33 -2.03
C GLN A 88 -3.62 11.30 -1.13
N ILE A 89 -2.69 10.37 -1.36
CA ILE A 89 -1.43 10.30 -0.59
C ILE A 89 -0.59 11.57 -0.79
N GLN A 90 -0.51 12.09 -2.02
CA GLN A 90 0.16 13.35 -2.31
C GLN A 90 -0.52 14.53 -1.60
N GLN A 91 -1.84 14.55 -1.57
CA GLN A 91 -2.63 15.59 -0.90
C GLN A 91 -2.42 15.56 0.64
N MET A 92 -2.43 14.39 1.28
CA MET A 92 -2.13 14.24 2.72
C MET A 92 -0.76 14.79 3.10
N LEU A 93 0.28 14.53 2.27
CA LEU A 93 1.63 15.03 2.53
C LEU A 93 1.72 16.56 2.43
N VAL A 94 0.86 17.21 1.63
CA VAL A 94 0.74 18.67 1.59
C VAL A 94 -0.04 19.19 2.79
N GLU A 95 -1.12 18.51 3.19
CA GLU A 95 -1.94 18.87 4.36
C GLU A 95 -1.19 18.75 5.69
N MET A 96 -0.28 17.77 5.81
CA MET A 96 0.64 17.64 6.93
C MET A 96 1.82 18.63 6.89
N GLY A 97 1.96 19.43 5.82
CA GLY A 97 3.03 20.41 5.66
C GLY A 97 4.41 19.84 5.29
N ASP A 98 4.51 18.54 4.96
CA ASP A 98 5.77 17.89 4.54
C ASP A 98 6.14 18.25 3.08
N LYS A 99 5.13 18.48 2.23
CA LYS A 99 5.31 18.82 0.81
C LYS A 99 4.58 20.13 0.45
N SER A 100 5.05 20.82 -0.60
CA SER A 100 4.36 21.97 -1.17
C SER A 100 3.22 21.56 -2.12
N GLN A 101 2.25 22.45 -2.35
CA GLN A 101 1.08 22.18 -3.22
C GLN A 101 1.44 21.67 -4.63
N SER A 102 2.62 22.03 -5.15
CA SER A 102 3.15 21.55 -6.45
C SER A 102 3.45 20.04 -6.49
N PHE A 103 3.47 19.37 -5.34
CA PHE A 103 3.66 17.92 -5.23
C PHE A 103 2.42 17.12 -5.66
N VAL A 104 1.23 17.71 -5.59
CA VAL A 104 -0.04 17.05 -5.97
C VAL A 104 -0.14 16.94 -7.49
N ASN A 105 -0.47 15.74 -7.97
CA ASN A 105 -0.38 15.32 -9.38
C ASN A 105 1.04 15.34 -9.96
N SER A 106 2.09 15.48 -9.14
CA SER A 106 3.47 15.31 -9.58
C SER A 106 3.80 13.83 -9.81
N ARG A 107 4.96 13.59 -10.44
CA ARG A 107 5.59 12.26 -10.55
C ARG A 107 6.78 12.09 -9.61
N GLN A 108 6.78 12.81 -8.49
CA GLN A 108 7.82 12.65 -7.48
C GLN A 108 7.62 11.34 -6.71
N TRP A 109 8.70 10.67 -6.33
CA TRP A 109 8.67 9.47 -5.49
C TRP A 109 8.56 9.84 -4.00
N ILE A 110 8.16 8.87 -3.18
CA ILE A 110 8.16 8.97 -1.71
C ILE A 110 8.98 7.85 -1.09
N GLY A 111 9.59 8.11 0.07
CA GLY A 111 10.39 7.14 0.81
C GLY A 111 9.69 6.62 2.06
N SER A 112 10.46 5.92 2.89
CA SER A 112 9.98 5.30 4.13
C SER A 112 9.59 6.32 5.21
N PHE A 113 10.09 7.56 5.14
CA PHE A 113 9.72 8.63 6.07
C PHE A 113 8.31 9.14 5.77
N GLU A 114 8.03 9.52 4.51
CA GLU A 114 6.68 9.87 4.08
C GLU A 114 5.71 8.72 4.36
N ALA A 115 6.12 7.47 4.09
CA ALA A 115 5.30 6.30 4.40
C ALA A 115 4.89 6.26 5.89
N CYS A 116 5.80 6.54 6.83
CA CYS A 116 5.44 6.64 8.25
C CYS A 116 4.40 7.74 8.52
N LEU A 117 4.59 8.95 7.99
CA LEU A 117 3.63 10.07 8.15
C LEU A 117 2.25 9.71 7.60
N ILE A 118 2.22 9.14 6.40
CA ILE A 118 0.99 8.74 5.71
C ILE A 118 0.25 7.64 6.49
N LEU A 119 0.96 6.65 7.05
CA LEU A 119 0.33 5.58 7.82
C LEU A 119 -0.22 6.09 9.16
N ASP A 120 0.50 6.98 9.86
CA ASP A 120 0.02 7.62 11.10
C ASP A 120 -1.25 8.46 10.86
N HIS A 121 -1.32 9.14 9.71
CA HIS A 121 -2.49 9.91 9.27
C HIS A 121 -3.69 9.01 8.86
N ILE A 122 -3.49 8.05 7.95
CA ILE A 122 -4.57 7.22 7.38
C ILE A 122 -5.25 6.32 8.42
N TYR A 123 -4.53 5.81 9.42
CA TYR A 123 -5.18 4.96 10.42
C TYR A 123 -5.89 5.75 11.52
N GLN A 124 -6.08 7.05 11.28
CA GLN A 124 -7.13 7.87 11.88
C GLN A 124 -8.35 8.01 10.92
N ASP A 125 -8.19 7.99 9.59
CA ASP A 125 -9.28 7.98 8.57
C ASP A 125 -8.86 7.46 7.13
N PRO A 126 -9.46 6.40 6.51
CA PRO A 126 -9.02 5.83 5.19
C PRO A 126 -10.05 5.80 4.00
N HIS A 127 -9.68 5.90 2.70
CA HIS A 127 -10.58 5.60 1.51
C HIS A 127 -9.94 5.30 0.10
N TYR A 128 -10.00 4.04 -0.45
CA TYR A 128 -10.21 3.52 -1.88
C TYR A 128 -9.85 2.00 -2.19
N PHE A 129 -10.41 1.31 -3.22
CA PHE A 129 -10.37 -0.17 -3.45
C PHE A 129 -9.88 -0.53 -4.92
N GLY A 130 -9.28 -1.71 -5.26
CA GLY A 130 -8.93 -2.19 -6.66
C GLY A 130 -7.43 -2.52 -6.97
N LYS A 131 -6.93 -3.47 -7.85
CA LYS A 131 -7.40 -4.32 -9.00
C LYS A 131 -6.66 -5.70 -9.20
N ARG A 132 -7.23 -6.72 -9.89
CA ARG A 132 -6.67 -8.12 -9.95
C ARG A 132 -5.63 -8.48 -11.05
N PRO A 133 -4.34 -8.68 -10.71
CA PRO A 133 -3.45 -9.63 -11.40
C PRO A 133 -3.72 -11.09 -10.96
N THR A 134 -3.04 -12.10 -11.52
CA THR A 134 -3.07 -13.50 -11.03
C THR A 134 -1.77 -13.89 -10.33
N LEU A 135 -1.86 -14.77 -9.33
CA LEU A 135 -0.71 -15.18 -8.49
C LEU A 135 0.44 -15.76 -9.31
N GLU A 136 0.08 -16.62 -10.27
CA GLU A 136 0.99 -17.31 -11.18
C GLU A 136 1.86 -16.33 -11.98
N ILE A 137 1.30 -15.21 -12.47
CA ILE A 137 2.07 -14.19 -13.18
C ILE A 137 3.12 -13.58 -12.24
N LEU A 138 2.73 -13.16 -11.03
CA LEU A 138 3.64 -12.46 -10.11
C LEU A 138 4.81 -13.31 -9.63
N GLN A 139 4.57 -14.61 -9.44
CA GLN A 139 5.59 -15.57 -9.00
C GLN A 139 6.51 -15.95 -10.17
N ASN A 140 5.94 -16.27 -11.34
CA ASN A 140 6.72 -16.68 -12.52
C ASN A 140 7.59 -15.55 -13.11
N THR A 141 7.19 -14.29 -12.95
CA THR A 141 8.00 -13.13 -13.38
C THR A 141 8.93 -12.58 -12.28
N GLY A 142 8.95 -13.18 -11.09
CA GLY A 142 9.81 -12.78 -9.99
C GLY A 142 9.45 -11.45 -9.30
N TYR A 143 8.26 -10.89 -9.56
CA TYR A 143 7.75 -9.73 -8.81
C TYR A 143 7.46 -10.06 -7.35
N VAL A 144 7.18 -11.34 -7.06
CA VAL A 144 7.07 -11.90 -5.71
C VAL A 144 7.99 -13.11 -5.65
N ARG A 145 9.12 -12.98 -4.95
CA ARG A 145 10.12 -14.03 -4.79
C ARG A 145 10.83 -13.93 -3.44
N TRP A 146 11.41 -15.03 -2.99
CA TRP A 146 12.50 -14.96 -2.01
C TRP A 146 13.74 -14.36 -2.67
N MET A 147 14.41 -13.45 -1.97
CA MET A 147 15.62 -12.78 -2.44
C MET A 147 16.71 -12.89 -1.35
N PRO A 148 17.89 -13.46 -1.66
CA PRO A 148 19.01 -13.49 -0.73
C PRO A 148 19.43 -12.09 -0.29
N VAL A 149 19.82 -11.93 0.98
CA VAL A 149 20.24 -10.64 1.56
C VAL A 149 21.42 -10.03 0.79
N HIS A 150 22.29 -10.85 0.19
CA HIS A 150 23.44 -10.39 -0.60
C HIS A 150 23.08 -9.84 -2.00
N GLU A 151 21.82 -9.92 -2.44
CA GLU A 151 21.34 -9.20 -3.63
C GLU A 151 21.06 -7.70 -3.31
N LEU A 152 21.07 -7.30 -2.04
CA LEU A 152 21.06 -5.88 -1.66
C LEU A 152 22.45 -5.27 -1.90
N HIS A 153 22.50 -4.10 -2.54
CA HIS A 153 23.75 -3.34 -2.69
C HIS A 153 24.30 -2.96 -1.31
N ALA A 154 25.50 -3.45 -0.99
CA ALA A 154 26.15 -3.26 0.31
C ALA A 154 26.50 -1.79 0.61
N ASP A 155 26.84 -1.02 -0.43
CA ASP A 155 27.25 0.39 -0.32
C ASP A 155 26.05 1.36 -0.41
N THR A 156 24.88 0.96 0.09
CA THR A 156 23.64 1.75 0.01
C THR A 156 22.89 1.75 1.35
N PHE A 157 22.30 2.89 1.71
CA PHE A 157 21.47 3.02 2.90
C PHE A 157 20.02 2.61 2.62
N TYR A 158 19.45 1.76 3.47
CA TYR A 158 18.06 1.31 3.39
C TYR A 158 17.29 1.76 4.64
N ASN A 159 16.14 2.40 4.44
CA ASN A 159 15.22 2.74 5.52
C ASN A 159 14.03 1.77 5.52
N MET A 160 13.85 1.00 6.59
CA MET A 160 12.72 0.09 6.74
C MET A 160 11.59 0.75 7.55
N CYS A 161 10.39 0.81 6.98
CA CYS A 161 9.18 1.12 7.75
C CYS A 161 8.64 -0.19 8.34
N LEU A 162 8.49 -0.24 9.67
CA LEU A 162 7.96 -1.40 10.40
C LEU A 162 6.69 -0.96 11.16
N PRO A 163 5.49 -1.07 10.55
CA PRO A 163 4.24 -0.74 11.20
C PRO A 163 4.06 -1.55 12.49
N LYS A 164 3.74 -0.89 13.60
CA LYS A 164 3.42 -1.54 14.86
C LYS A 164 1.91 -1.64 15.04
N GLU A 165 1.47 -2.71 15.68
CA GLU A 165 0.11 -2.81 16.17
C GLU A 165 -0.09 -1.80 17.32
N PRO A 166 -1.24 -1.10 17.43
CA PRO A 166 -1.41 -0.04 18.44
C PRO A 166 -1.46 -0.51 19.90
N PHE A 167 -1.45 -1.83 20.14
CA PHE A 167 -1.62 -2.44 21.46
C PHE A 167 -0.76 -3.71 21.61
N SER A 168 0.56 -3.51 21.75
CA SER A 168 1.53 -4.54 22.18
C SER A 168 2.06 -4.22 23.58
#